data_AF-A0A8J6YDS3-F1
#
_entry.id   AF-A0A8J6YDS3-F1
#
_cell.length_a   1.000
_cell.length_b   1.000
_cell.length_c   1.000
_cell.angle_alpha   90.00
_cell.angle_beta   90.00
_cell.angle_gamma   90.00
#
_symmetry.space_group_name_H-M   'P 1'
#
loop_
_entity.id
_entity.type
_entity.pdbx_description
1 polymer ?
#
loop_
_entity_poly.entity_id
_entity_poly.type
_entity_poly.pdbx_seq_one_letter_code
_entity_poly.pdbx_strand_id
1 'polypeptide(L)'
;MNSTGSGRSYVLPLAFAMTVSMWAAAYFCRLPAVMAPSWFVLGLMLVMVALWGWTTGLRTGDGWLAGVMVGAAAAVLNMLILGSILASADGGGVAPSALWWVPGSIVVIALIAGGFAAAPGRRVEDVTDPADWTALFSKVAVAATFLLVVAGGLVTSNEAGLAVVDWPNTFGSNMFLFPLARMTGGIYYEHAHRLFGALVGLTTIVLAVRLWRRDDRSWLRRLAIAAVVLVMIQGVLGGLRVTGGFTLSTSESDMAPSIALAVLHGVLGQVFLGLMVAIAVVTSRWWRQAPEAEPRSTVTGDRSMQLWLVATLVVQLVLGAVQRHLAWGLIIHISLAAVVVMLAVIAGARAWGLYHGVWPVQRIGQALIGVVSIQVTLGIAALAVTQGRAVVGSPSTLEVTIATAHQATGAALLALAVALLLWTERMFRQEAVVTSER
;
A
#
# COMPACT_ATOMS: atom_id res chain seq x y z
N MET A 1 -31.22 14.04 20.69
CA MET A 1 -30.00 14.06 21.52
C MET A 1 -29.22 12.75 21.33
N ASN A 2 -28.16 12.80 20.51
CA ASN A 2 -26.91 12.01 20.55
C ASN A 2 -26.14 12.20 19.22
N SER A 3 -25.86 13.46 18.86
CA SER A 3 -24.99 13.83 17.74
C SER A 3 -23.49 13.63 18.05
N THR A 4 -23.13 13.24 19.28
CA THR A 4 -21.76 13.03 19.75
C THR A 4 -21.11 11.72 19.27
N GLY A 5 -21.89 10.81 18.68
CA GLY A 5 -21.43 9.49 18.24
C GLY A 5 -20.76 9.44 16.86
N SER A 6 -21.12 10.35 15.93
CA SER A 6 -20.65 10.25 14.53
C SER A 6 -19.18 10.65 14.37
N GLY A 7 -18.73 11.68 15.08
CA GLY A 7 -17.35 12.19 14.99
C GLY A 7 -16.30 11.17 15.47
N ARG A 8 -16.60 10.37 16.49
CA ARG A 8 -15.69 9.34 17.04
C ARG A 8 -15.43 8.20 16.08
N SER A 9 -16.33 7.96 15.12
CA SER A 9 -16.21 6.84 14.19
C SER A 9 -15.02 7.00 13.22
N TYR A 10 -14.68 8.23 12.83
CA TYR A 10 -13.60 8.52 11.87
C TYR A 10 -12.21 8.58 12.50
N VAL A 11 -12.08 8.40 13.81
CA VAL A 11 -10.80 8.53 14.53
C VAL A 11 -9.76 7.57 13.97
N LEU A 12 -10.07 6.28 13.91
CA LEU A 12 -9.14 5.25 13.40
C LEU A 12 -8.66 5.51 11.97
N PRO A 13 -9.55 5.68 10.97
CA PRO A 13 -9.09 5.85 9.60
C PRO A 13 -8.30 7.13 9.36
N LEU A 14 -8.64 8.22 10.06
CA LEU A 14 -7.88 9.46 9.95
C LEU A 14 -6.54 9.37 10.68
N ALA A 15 -6.47 8.67 11.81
CA ALA A 15 -5.22 8.42 12.52
C ALA A 15 -4.25 7.58 11.67
N PHE A 16 -4.71 6.48 11.07
CA PHE A 16 -3.89 5.68 10.16
C PHE A 16 -3.49 6.47 8.91
N ALA A 17 -4.39 7.30 8.35
CA ALA A 17 -4.04 8.13 7.21
C ALA A 17 -2.93 9.14 7.56
N MET A 18 -3.04 9.79 8.72
CA MET A 18 -2.01 10.68 9.25
C MET A 18 -0.68 9.95 9.44
N THR A 19 -0.69 8.80 10.11
CA THR A 19 0.50 7.96 10.31
C THR A 19 1.14 7.56 8.97
N VAL A 20 0.36 7.04 8.01
CA VAL A 20 0.88 6.63 6.70
C VAL A 20 1.47 7.82 5.95
N SER A 21 0.84 9.00 5.98
CA SER A 21 1.40 10.22 5.37
C SER A 21 2.71 10.66 6.02
N MET A 22 2.78 10.65 7.36
CA MET A 22 3.99 10.97 8.10
C MET A 22 5.12 9.99 7.78
N TRP A 23 4.82 8.68 7.73
CA TRP A 23 5.81 7.66 7.43
C TRP A 23 6.29 7.77 5.99
N ALA A 24 5.40 8.04 5.03
CA ALA A 24 5.79 8.23 3.63
C ALA A 24 6.73 9.44 3.50
N ALA A 25 6.37 10.56 4.11
CA ALA A 25 7.18 11.78 4.13
C ALA A 25 8.56 11.53 4.76
N ALA A 26 8.60 10.87 5.92
CA ALA A 26 9.85 10.52 6.60
C ALA A 26 10.69 9.57 5.74
N TYR A 27 10.05 8.57 5.13
CA TYR A 27 10.71 7.57 4.30
C TYR A 27 11.49 8.20 3.15
N PHE A 28 10.82 9.07 2.38
CA PHE A 28 11.43 9.75 1.23
C PHE A 28 12.48 10.78 1.65
N CYS A 29 12.21 11.57 2.69
CA CYS A 29 13.16 12.57 3.19
C CYS A 29 14.45 11.96 3.73
N ARG A 30 14.38 10.72 4.24
CA ARG A 30 15.51 9.99 4.81
C ARG A 30 16.04 8.88 3.89
N LEU A 31 15.69 8.91 2.60
CA LEU A 31 16.44 8.09 1.63
C LEU A 31 17.92 8.53 1.63
N PRO A 32 18.87 7.59 1.55
CA PRO A 32 20.31 7.91 1.48
C PRO A 32 20.68 8.91 0.39
N ALA A 33 19.97 8.92 -0.74
CA ALA A 33 20.18 9.89 -1.83
C ALA A 33 19.59 11.29 -1.57
N VAL A 34 18.75 11.45 -0.53
CA VAL A 34 18.03 12.68 -0.22
C VAL A 34 18.55 13.32 1.07
N MET A 35 18.58 12.57 2.18
CA MET A 35 19.10 13.01 3.48
C MET A 35 18.68 14.44 3.87
N ALA A 36 17.38 14.72 3.81
CA ALA A 36 16.85 16.05 4.09
C ALA A 36 17.17 16.51 5.52
N PRO A 37 17.42 17.82 5.75
CA PRO A 37 17.70 18.36 7.07
C PRO A 37 16.59 18.05 8.10
N SER A 38 16.96 17.76 9.34
CA SER A 38 16.00 17.35 10.37
C SER A 38 14.90 18.37 10.65
N TRP A 39 15.20 19.68 10.55
CA TRP A 39 14.20 20.74 10.71
C TRP A 39 13.14 20.71 9.60
N PHE A 40 13.53 20.35 8.38
CA PHE A 40 12.62 20.23 7.24
C PHE A 40 11.68 19.04 7.43
N VAL A 41 12.24 17.90 7.85
CA VAL A 41 11.44 16.71 8.16
C VAL A 41 10.44 17.01 9.28
N LEU A 42 10.88 17.67 10.35
CA LEU A 42 9.98 18.09 11.43
C LEU A 42 8.87 19.02 10.93
N GLY A 43 9.20 20.03 10.13
CA GLY A 43 8.24 20.94 9.52
C GLY A 43 7.20 20.18 8.68
N LEU A 44 7.65 19.23 7.86
CA LEU A 44 6.77 18.39 7.06
C LEU A 44 5.86 17.49 7.92
N MET A 45 6.38 16.92 9.02
CA MET A 45 5.55 16.17 9.97
C MET A 45 4.45 17.06 10.58
N LEU A 46 4.80 18.28 11.00
CA LEU A 46 3.84 19.23 11.55
C LEU A 46 2.78 19.64 10.52
N VAL A 47 3.17 19.83 9.26
CA VAL A 47 2.24 20.07 8.15
C VAL A 47 1.29 18.89 7.97
N MET A 48 1.76 17.63 8.06
CA MET A 48 0.88 16.46 7.98
C MET A 48 -0.10 16.39 9.15
N VAL A 49 0.36 16.67 10.37
CA VAL A 49 -0.51 16.73 11.56
C VAL A 49 -1.56 17.83 11.40
N ALA A 50 -1.17 19.01 10.92
CA ALA A 50 -2.06 20.14 10.66
C ALA A 50 -3.09 19.80 9.58
N LEU A 51 -2.66 19.25 8.45
CA LEU A 51 -3.52 18.88 7.32
C LEU A 51 -4.54 17.82 7.72
N TRP A 52 -4.12 16.78 8.43
CA TRP A 52 -5.04 15.72 8.88
C TRP A 52 -5.90 16.16 10.07
N GLY A 53 -5.41 17.06 10.94
CA GLY A 53 -6.21 17.74 11.95
C GLY A 53 -7.34 18.56 11.30
N TRP A 54 -7.00 19.46 10.38
CA TRP A 54 -7.96 20.23 9.58
C TRP A 54 -8.99 19.34 8.88
N THR A 55 -8.51 18.28 8.22
CA THR A 55 -9.37 17.29 7.55
C THR A 55 -10.31 16.56 8.52
N THR A 56 -9.88 16.35 9.77
CA THR A 56 -10.73 15.79 10.83
C THR A 56 -11.85 16.75 11.18
N GLY A 57 -11.55 18.05 11.35
CA GLY A 57 -12.55 19.09 11.57
C GLY A 57 -13.61 19.12 10.48
N LEU A 58 -13.18 19.06 9.21
CA LEU A 58 -14.08 19.02 8.05
C LEU A 58 -15.01 17.79 8.00
N ARG A 59 -14.60 16.65 8.58
CA ARG A 59 -15.34 15.38 8.48
C ARG A 59 -16.18 15.02 9.70
N THR A 60 -15.90 15.60 10.85
CA THR A 60 -16.48 15.16 12.13
C THR A 60 -17.43 16.18 12.77
N GLY A 61 -17.40 17.44 12.35
CA GLY A 61 -18.28 18.50 12.87
C GLY A 61 -17.97 18.96 14.30
N ASP A 62 -17.44 18.08 15.17
CA ASP A 62 -16.95 18.37 16.53
C ASP A 62 -15.42 18.34 16.58
N GLY A 63 -14.83 19.42 16.05
CA GLY A 63 -13.44 19.47 15.59
C GLY A 63 -12.37 19.18 16.64
N TRP A 64 -12.41 19.85 17.79
CA TRP A 64 -11.32 19.76 18.77
C TRP A 64 -11.13 18.34 19.33
N LEU A 65 -12.16 17.76 19.94
CA LEU A 65 -12.05 16.45 20.58
C LEU A 65 -11.73 15.35 19.57
N ALA A 66 -12.36 15.38 18.39
CA ALA A 66 -12.05 14.44 17.31
C ALA A 66 -10.58 14.58 16.84
N GLY A 67 -10.09 15.80 16.68
CA GLY A 67 -8.69 16.07 16.34
C GLY A 67 -7.71 15.57 17.41
N VAL A 68 -8.01 15.80 18.69
CA VAL A 68 -7.24 15.26 19.82
C VAL A 68 -7.17 13.74 19.77
N MET A 69 -8.31 13.06 19.56
CA MET A 69 -8.34 11.60 19.48
C MET A 69 -7.57 11.07 18.26
N VAL A 70 -7.70 11.72 17.09
CA VAL A 70 -6.95 11.37 15.87
C VAL A 70 -5.46 11.54 16.08
N GLY A 71 -5.02 12.69 16.61
CA GLY A 71 -3.61 12.97 16.87
C GLY A 71 -3.01 12.03 17.91
N ALA A 72 -3.75 11.75 19.00
CA ALA A 72 -3.31 10.79 20.02
C ALA A 72 -3.15 9.37 19.43
N ALA A 73 -4.15 8.90 18.68
CA ALA A 73 -4.08 7.59 18.03
C ALA A 73 -2.94 7.50 17.01
N ALA A 74 -2.72 8.54 16.20
CA ALA A 74 -1.61 8.60 15.25
C ALA A 74 -0.25 8.61 15.95
N ALA A 75 -0.12 9.33 17.07
CA ALA A 75 1.10 9.34 17.88
C ALA A 75 1.40 7.96 18.49
N VAL A 76 0.39 7.23 18.97
CA VAL A 76 0.53 5.84 19.42
C VAL A 76 1.00 4.94 18.27
N LEU A 77 0.40 5.05 17.08
CA LEU A 77 0.84 4.29 15.91
C LEU A 77 2.29 4.62 15.51
N ASN A 78 2.72 5.88 15.63
CA ASN A 78 4.10 6.31 15.35
C ASN A 78 5.12 5.72 16.32
N MET A 79 4.71 5.18 17.47
CA MET A 79 5.61 4.45 18.37
C MET A 79 6.17 3.17 17.74
N LEU A 80 5.55 2.64 16.68
CA LEU A 80 6.11 1.52 15.92
C LEU A 80 7.48 1.86 15.28
N ILE A 81 7.78 3.13 14.97
CA ILE A 81 9.10 3.57 14.48
C ILE A 81 9.93 4.21 15.59
N LEU A 82 9.28 4.94 16.49
CA LEU A 82 9.96 5.70 17.54
C LEU A 82 10.32 4.87 18.77
N GLY A 83 10.06 3.55 18.75
CA GLY A 83 10.35 2.65 19.86
C GLY A 83 11.82 2.65 20.29
N SER A 84 12.76 2.93 19.39
CA SER A 84 14.18 3.07 19.74
C SER A 84 14.51 4.25 20.65
N ILE A 85 13.70 5.31 20.66
CA ILE A 85 13.83 6.42 21.63
C ILE A 85 13.49 5.95 23.04
N LEU A 86 12.78 4.81 23.14
CA LEU A 86 12.38 4.19 24.39
C LEU A 86 13.41 3.21 24.92
N ALA A 87 14.42 2.83 24.13
CA ALA A 87 15.44 1.87 24.54
C ALA A 87 16.62 2.57 25.21
N SER A 88 17.13 2.01 26.32
CA SER A 88 18.36 2.45 26.98
C SER A 88 19.57 2.25 26.06
N ALA A 89 20.57 3.14 26.16
CA ALA A 89 21.82 3.03 25.40
C ALA A 89 22.54 1.68 25.59
N ASP A 90 22.39 1.06 26.76
CA ASP A 90 23.04 -0.21 27.12
C ASP A 90 22.24 -1.45 26.69
N GLY A 91 21.17 -1.28 25.91
CA GLY A 91 20.43 -2.37 25.24
C GLY A 91 19.53 -3.25 26.12
N GLY A 92 19.50 -3.03 27.45
CA GLY A 92 18.81 -3.91 28.41
C GLY A 92 17.48 -3.41 28.98
N GLY A 93 17.01 -2.19 28.70
CA GLY A 93 15.80 -1.66 29.34
C GLY A 93 15.17 -0.43 28.68
N VAL A 94 14.12 0.11 29.32
CA VAL A 94 13.44 1.34 28.88
C VAL A 94 14.26 2.55 29.35
N ALA A 95 14.59 3.47 28.44
CA ALA A 95 15.28 4.70 28.78
C ALA A 95 14.44 5.52 29.80
N PRO A 96 15.02 6.09 30.86
CA PRO A 96 14.26 6.93 31.80
C PRO A 96 13.55 8.11 31.12
N SER A 97 14.13 8.62 30.03
CA SER A 97 13.55 9.66 29.19
C SER A 97 12.23 9.23 28.51
N ALA A 98 12.01 7.93 28.30
CA ALA A 98 10.78 7.39 27.72
C ALA A 98 9.53 7.77 28.53
N LEU A 99 9.67 7.87 29.86
CA LEU A 99 8.58 8.28 30.76
C LEU A 99 8.01 9.65 30.39
N TRP A 100 8.83 10.53 29.83
CA TRP A 100 8.43 11.87 29.41
C TRP A 100 8.16 11.94 27.91
N TRP A 101 8.98 11.27 27.10
CA TRP A 101 8.87 11.32 25.63
C TRP A 101 7.59 10.68 25.10
N VAL A 102 7.16 9.54 25.64
CA VAL A 102 5.93 8.86 25.17
C VAL A 102 4.69 9.71 25.45
N PRO A 103 4.34 10.02 26.72
CA PRO A 103 3.15 10.83 26.97
C PRO A 103 3.29 12.24 26.39
N GLY A 104 4.48 12.84 26.44
CA GLY A 104 4.74 14.17 25.88
C GLY A 104 4.47 14.24 24.39
N SER A 105 5.00 13.31 23.59
CA SER A 105 4.77 13.28 22.15
C SER A 105 3.29 13.03 21.80
N ILE A 106 2.61 12.14 22.53
CA ILE A 106 1.17 11.88 22.35
C ILE A 106 0.36 13.15 22.62
N VAL A 107 0.62 13.82 23.75
CA VAL A 107 -0.09 15.06 24.12
C VAL A 107 0.17 16.17 23.11
N VAL A 108 1.43 16.41 22.73
CA VAL A 108 1.79 17.47 21.77
C VAL A 108 1.09 17.24 20.42
N ILE A 109 1.18 16.04 19.85
CA ILE A 109 0.56 15.74 18.56
C ILE A 109 -0.98 15.80 18.66
N ALA A 110 -1.56 15.32 19.76
CA ALA A 110 -3.00 15.41 20.00
C ALA A 110 -3.49 16.86 20.08
N LEU A 111 -2.79 17.73 20.80
CA LEU A 111 -3.15 19.14 20.93
C LEU A 111 -3.01 19.90 19.61
N ILE A 112 -1.94 19.66 18.85
CA ILE A 112 -1.75 20.27 17.53
C ILE A 112 -2.87 19.83 16.59
N ALA A 113 -3.13 18.52 16.49
CA ALA A 113 -4.20 17.99 15.66
C ALA A 113 -5.59 18.52 16.08
N GLY A 114 -5.85 18.62 17.39
CA GLY A 114 -7.05 19.22 17.97
C GLY A 114 -7.23 20.68 17.56
N GLY A 115 -6.17 21.48 17.65
CA GLY A 115 -6.18 22.90 17.28
C GLY A 115 -6.53 23.11 15.81
N PHE A 116 -5.88 22.37 14.91
CA PHE A 116 -6.19 22.44 13.48
C PHE A 116 -7.58 21.87 13.15
N ALA A 117 -8.06 20.88 13.90
CA ALA A 117 -9.40 20.34 13.71
C ALA A 117 -10.51 21.28 14.19
N ALA A 118 -10.22 22.19 15.13
CA ALA A 118 -11.17 23.22 15.56
C ALA A 118 -11.31 24.39 14.56
N ALA A 119 -10.29 24.62 13.73
CA ALA A 119 -10.20 25.79 12.86
C ALA A 119 -11.25 25.88 11.72
N PRO A 120 -11.73 24.78 11.09
CA PRO A 120 -12.77 24.85 10.05
C PRO A 120 -14.15 25.33 10.52
N GLY A 121 -14.37 25.48 11.83
CA GLY A 121 -15.67 25.80 12.42
C GLY A 121 -16.65 24.62 12.40
N ARG A 122 -17.71 24.69 13.23
CA ARG A 122 -18.80 23.70 13.22
C ARG A 122 -19.60 23.84 11.93
N ARG A 123 -19.54 22.85 11.04
CA ARG A 123 -20.56 22.72 9.99
C ARG A 123 -21.81 22.07 10.61
N VAL A 124 -22.92 22.79 10.58
CA VAL A 124 -24.26 22.33 11.02
C VAL A 124 -24.93 21.48 9.93
N GLU A 125 -24.16 20.71 9.18
CA GLU A 125 -24.76 19.77 8.23
C GLU A 125 -25.14 18.50 8.99
N ASP A 126 -26.44 18.24 9.06
CA ASP A 126 -27.02 16.99 9.56
C ASP A 126 -26.46 15.81 8.76
N VAL A 127 -25.34 15.25 9.22
CA VAL A 127 -24.82 13.97 8.71
C VAL A 127 -25.76 12.88 9.21
N THR A 128 -26.82 12.63 8.44
CA THR A 128 -27.85 11.61 8.68
C THR A 128 -27.40 10.19 8.31
N ASP A 129 -26.26 10.05 7.61
CA ASP A 129 -25.72 8.74 7.25
C ASP A 129 -24.82 8.20 8.38
N PRO A 130 -25.15 7.07 9.02
CA PRO A 130 -24.30 6.48 10.05
C PRO A 130 -22.90 6.29 9.48
N ALA A 131 -21.94 7.03 10.02
CA ALA A 131 -20.59 7.16 9.49
C ALA A 131 -19.91 5.80 9.23
N ASP A 132 -20.08 5.29 8.00
CA ASP A 132 -19.37 4.11 7.55
C ASP A 132 -18.04 4.53 6.93
N TRP A 133 -17.03 4.49 7.78
CA TRP A 133 -15.67 4.85 7.44
C TRP A 133 -14.86 3.72 6.80
N THR A 134 -15.46 2.54 6.61
CA THR A 134 -14.82 1.36 5.99
C THR A 134 -14.22 1.71 4.63
N ALA A 135 -14.97 2.42 3.78
CA ALA A 135 -14.48 2.85 2.47
C ALA A 135 -13.25 3.77 2.55
N LEU A 136 -13.19 4.65 3.57
CA LEU A 136 -12.03 5.51 3.79
C LEU A 136 -10.83 4.67 4.24
N PHE A 137 -11.03 3.76 5.17
CA PHE A 137 -9.96 2.91 5.69
C PHE A 137 -9.39 1.96 4.66
N SER A 138 -10.23 1.34 3.82
CA SER A 138 -9.77 0.50 2.72
C SER A 138 -8.88 1.30 1.75
N LYS A 139 -9.18 2.58 1.49
CA LYS A 139 -8.30 3.45 0.67
C LYS A 139 -6.96 3.73 1.35
N VAL A 140 -6.96 3.97 2.67
CA VAL A 140 -5.72 4.12 3.45
C VAL A 140 -4.89 2.85 3.36
N ALA A 141 -5.52 1.69 3.48
CA ALA A 141 -4.86 0.39 3.38
C ALA A 141 -4.28 0.12 1.98
N VAL A 142 -4.99 0.51 0.91
CA VAL A 142 -4.45 0.47 -0.47
C VAL A 142 -3.24 1.41 -0.61
N ALA A 143 -3.34 2.64 -0.11
CA ALA A 143 -2.24 3.61 -0.19
C ALA A 143 -1.00 3.12 0.58
N ALA A 144 -1.18 2.61 1.80
CA ALA A 144 -0.11 2.05 2.61
C ALA A 144 0.54 0.83 1.93
N THR A 145 -0.26 -0.08 1.37
CA THR A 145 0.23 -1.25 0.63
C THR A 145 0.97 -0.84 -0.64
N PHE A 146 0.49 0.16 -1.38
CA PHE A 146 1.18 0.66 -2.57
C PHE A 146 2.54 1.27 -2.21
N LEU A 147 2.60 2.09 -1.16
CA LEU A 147 3.86 2.64 -0.65
C LEU A 147 4.82 1.55 -0.18
N LEU A 148 4.32 0.49 0.45
CA LEU A 148 5.11 -0.68 0.83
C LEU A 148 5.71 -1.38 -0.41
N VAL A 149 4.94 -1.54 -1.48
CA VAL A 149 5.43 -2.10 -2.74
C VAL A 149 6.53 -1.22 -3.34
N VAL A 150 6.36 0.11 -3.35
CA VAL A 150 7.42 1.04 -3.79
C VAL A 150 8.68 0.91 -2.93
N ALA A 151 8.54 0.85 -1.60
CA ALA A 151 9.66 0.65 -0.69
C ALA A 151 10.37 -0.68 -0.96
N GLY A 152 9.63 -1.77 -1.24
CA GLY A 152 10.20 -3.07 -1.62
C GLY A 152 10.96 -3.00 -2.95
N GLY A 153 10.43 -2.26 -3.93
CA GLY A 153 11.13 -1.96 -5.18
C GLY A 153 12.47 -1.24 -4.95
N LEU A 154 12.52 -0.29 -4.00
CA LEU A 154 13.75 0.39 -3.61
C LEU A 154 14.73 -0.57 -2.91
N VAL A 155 14.26 -1.42 -2.00
CA VAL A 155 15.10 -2.43 -1.34
C VAL A 155 15.78 -3.32 -2.37
N THR A 156 15.02 -3.89 -3.30
CA THR A 156 15.56 -4.78 -4.34
C THR A 156 16.48 -4.03 -5.30
N SER A 157 16.15 -2.80 -5.68
CA SER A 157 16.97 -2.00 -6.60
C SER A 157 18.31 -1.60 -6.03
N ASN A 158 18.40 -1.37 -4.73
CA ASN A 158 19.64 -0.97 -4.06
C ASN A 158 20.43 -2.19 -3.55
N GLU A 159 20.03 -3.42 -3.91
CA GLU A 159 20.57 -4.68 -3.35
C GLU A 159 20.55 -4.72 -1.82
N ALA A 160 19.67 -3.91 -1.22
CA ALA A 160 19.64 -3.71 0.21
C ALA A 160 18.91 -4.83 0.96
N GLY A 161 18.32 -5.80 0.26
CA GLY A 161 17.51 -6.84 0.88
C GLY A 161 18.31 -7.92 1.61
N LEU A 162 19.63 -7.79 1.74
CA LEU A 162 20.51 -8.59 2.58
C LEU A 162 21.33 -7.70 3.53
N ALA A 163 20.97 -6.43 3.67
CA ALA A 163 21.67 -5.49 4.53
C ALA A 163 21.46 -5.80 6.03
N VAL A 164 20.38 -6.50 6.37
CA VAL A 164 20.06 -7.01 7.71
C VAL A 164 19.99 -8.52 7.65
N VAL A 165 21.02 -9.19 8.20
CA VAL A 165 21.27 -10.63 8.07
C VAL A 165 20.53 -11.50 9.11
N ASP A 166 19.50 -10.98 9.75
CA ASP A 166 18.63 -11.71 10.69
C ASP A 166 17.16 -11.31 10.54
N TRP A 167 16.26 -12.17 11.02
CA TRP A 167 14.81 -11.92 11.08
C TRP A 167 14.19 -12.81 12.17
N PRO A 168 13.20 -12.36 12.96
CA PRO A 168 12.46 -11.08 12.88
C PRO A 168 13.18 -9.89 13.52
N ASN A 169 14.34 -10.11 14.13
CA ASN A 169 15.15 -9.06 14.75
C ASN A 169 15.92 -8.22 13.70
N THR A 170 16.68 -7.24 14.19
CA THR A 170 17.66 -6.48 13.42
C THR A 170 18.94 -6.41 14.23
N PHE A 171 19.92 -7.21 13.83
CA PHE A 171 21.18 -7.47 14.53
C PHE A 171 20.98 -7.84 15.99
N GLY A 172 20.09 -8.80 16.25
CA GLY A 172 19.75 -9.28 17.60
C GLY A 172 18.87 -8.34 18.43
N SER A 173 18.65 -7.10 17.97
CA SER A 173 17.73 -6.16 18.62
C SER A 173 16.30 -6.40 18.13
N ASN A 174 15.31 -6.20 19.02
CA ASN A 174 13.91 -6.17 18.60
C ASN A 174 13.71 -5.13 17.50
N MET A 175 13.02 -5.49 16.42
CA MET A 175 12.83 -4.64 15.24
C MET A 175 12.27 -3.25 15.58
N PHE A 176 11.32 -3.14 16.52
CA PHE A 176 10.70 -1.86 16.87
C PHE A 176 11.58 -0.98 17.79
N LEU A 177 12.64 -1.55 18.36
CA LEU A 177 13.56 -0.87 19.28
C LEU A 177 14.92 -0.59 18.63
N PHE A 178 15.12 -0.99 17.37
CA PHE A 178 16.39 -0.81 16.67
C PHE A 178 16.73 0.69 16.51
N PRO A 179 17.93 1.15 16.92
CA PRO A 179 18.27 2.57 16.92
C PRO A 179 18.15 3.24 15.55
N LEU A 180 17.32 4.29 15.45
CA LEU A 180 17.13 5.05 14.20
C LEU A 180 18.45 5.60 13.66
N ALA A 181 19.38 5.99 14.53
CA ALA A 181 20.70 6.49 14.14
C ALA A 181 21.57 5.44 13.42
N ARG A 182 21.26 4.14 13.58
CA ARG A 182 21.94 3.02 12.91
C ARG A 182 21.27 2.60 11.61
N MET A 183 20.10 3.16 11.28
CA MET A 183 19.43 2.92 10.00
C MET A 183 20.08 3.77 8.90
N THR A 184 21.27 3.38 8.46
CA THR A 184 22.03 4.06 7.41
C THR A 184 22.26 3.15 6.21
N GLY A 185 22.48 3.73 5.02
CA GLY A 185 22.76 2.97 3.80
C GLY A 185 21.71 1.90 3.48
N GLY A 186 22.16 0.68 3.17
CA GLY A 186 21.30 -0.48 2.90
C GLY A 186 20.34 -0.83 4.06
N ILE A 187 20.81 -0.70 5.31
CA ILE A 187 20.02 -1.01 6.51
C ILE A 187 18.78 -0.13 6.57
N TYR A 188 18.90 1.15 6.17
CA TYR A 188 17.76 2.05 6.12
C TYR A 188 16.64 1.51 5.22
N TYR A 189 16.97 1.13 3.98
CA TYR A 189 15.99 0.63 3.02
C TYR A 189 15.29 -0.61 3.56
N GLU A 190 16.07 -1.61 3.99
CA GLU A 190 15.52 -2.89 4.42
C GLU A 190 14.70 -2.76 5.70
N HIS A 191 15.27 -2.13 6.73
CA HIS A 191 14.61 -2.03 8.03
C HIS A 191 13.37 -1.12 7.96
N ALA A 192 13.43 0.01 7.25
CA ALA A 192 12.26 0.87 7.07
C ALA A 192 11.15 0.16 6.28
N HIS A 193 11.49 -0.68 5.30
CA HIS A 193 10.53 -1.52 4.59
C HIS A 193 9.86 -2.54 5.52
N ARG A 194 10.63 -3.21 6.41
CA ARG A 194 10.10 -4.15 7.42
C ARG A 194 9.12 -3.45 8.37
N LEU A 195 9.45 -2.25 8.86
CA LEU A 195 8.57 -1.43 9.71
C LEU A 195 7.28 -1.04 8.97
N PHE A 196 7.37 -0.58 7.72
CA PHE A 196 6.20 -0.32 6.88
C PHE A 196 5.34 -1.58 6.68
N GLY A 197 5.97 -2.75 6.55
CA GLY A 197 5.29 -4.04 6.47
C GLY A 197 4.46 -4.32 7.73
N ALA A 198 5.00 -4.02 8.92
CA ALA A 198 4.27 -4.13 10.18
C ALA A 198 3.06 -3.18 10.24
N LEU A 199 3.21 -1.93 9.78
CA LEU A 199 2.09 -0.97 9.70
C LEU A 199 0.99 -1.45 8.74
N VAL A 200 1.37 -2.00 7.57
CA VAL A 200 0.41 -2.59 6.62
C VAL A 200 -0.28 -3.81 7.22
N GLY A 201 0.45 -4.68 7.93
CA GLY A 201 -0.12 -5.81 8.67
C GLY A 201 -1.16 -5.36 9.70
N LEU A 202 -0.83 -4.39 10.54
CA LEU A 202 -1.75 -3.82 11.51
C LEU A 202 -2.98 -3.18 10.85
N THR A 203 -2.77 -2.42 9.77
CA THR A 203 -3.86 -1.80 8.98
C THR A 203 -4.81 -2.89 8.44
N THR A 204 -4.26 -3.99 7.94
CA THR A 204 -5.02 -5.12 7.41
C THR A 204 -5.84 -5.82 8.49
N ILE A 205 -5.26 -6.03 9.68
CA ILE A 205 -5.96 -6.62 10.84
C ILE A 205 -7.13 -5.71 11.27
N VAL A 206 -6.89 -4.41 11.41
CA VAL A 206 -7.95 -3.46 11.80
C VAL A 206 -9.08 -3.44 10.76
N LEU A 207 -8.74 -3.51 9.47
CA LEU A 207 -9.73 -3.54 8.39
C LEU A 207 -10.54 -4.83 8.44
N ALA A 208 -9.89 -5.97 8.65
CA ALA A 208 -10.56 -7.26 8.79
C ALA A 208 -11.50 -7.31 10.01
N VAL A 209 -11.06 -6.80 11.16
CA VAL A 209 -11.92 -6.67 12.36
C VAL A 209 -13.12 -5.78 12.07
N ARG A 210 -12.94 -4.66 11.37
CA ARG A 210 -14.04 -3.76 10.97
C ARG A 210 -15.04 -4.49 10.07
N LEU A 211 -14.57 -5.15 9.01
CA LEU A 211 -15.43 -5.88 8.06
C LEU A 211 -16.16 -7.04 8.73
N TRP A 212 -15.48 -7.79 9.59
CA TRP A 212 -16.07 -8.90 10.32
C TRP A 212 -17.19 -8.46 11.26
N ARG A 213 -17.05 -7.29 11.90
CA ARG A 213 -18.05 -6.75 12.83
C ARG A 213 -19.21 -5.99 12.16
N ARG A 214 -19.06 -5.52 10.92
CA ARG A 214 -19.98 -4.52 10.34
C ARG A 214 -20.49 -4.83 8.95
N ASP A 215 -19.91 -5.78 8.22
CA ASP A 215 -20.35 -6.14 6.88
C ASP A 215 -21.05 -7.49 6.89
N ASP A 216 -22.29 -7.61 6.42
CA ASP A 216 -23.07 -8.86 6.48
C ASP A 216 -22.67 -9.89 5.41
N ARG A 217 -21.88 -9.48 4.42
CA ARG A 217 -21.48 -10.36 3.31
C ARG A 217 -20.39 -11.32 3.76
N SER A 218 -20.77 -12.59 3.97
CA SER A 218 -19.86 -13.65 4.44
C SER A 218 -18.62 -13.83 3.56
N TRP A 219 -18.76 -13.70 2.24
CA TRP A 219 -17.64 -13.80 1.29
C TRP A 219 -16.62 -12.67 1.48
N LEU A 220 -17.06 -11.45 1.81
CA LEU A 220 -16.17 -10.32 2.06
C LEU A 220 -15.44 -10.46 3.39
N ARG A 221 -16.10 -11.04 4.41
CA ARG A 221 -15.43 -11.42 5.66
C ARG A 221 -14.33 -12.45 5.42
N ARG A 222 -14.60 -13.48 4.59
CA ARG A 222 -13.58 -14.47 4.18
C ARG A 222 -12.44 -13.83 3.42
N LEU A 223 -12.73 -12.89 2.53
CA LEU A 223 -11.71 -12.15 1.77
C LEU A 223 -10.81 -11.32 2.69
N ALA A 224 -11.38 -10.69 3.73
CA ALA A 224 -10.61 -9.95 4.71
C ALA A 224 -9.71 -10.86 5.57
N ILE A 225 -10.19 -12.05 5.95
CA ILE A 225 -9.38 -13.07 6.62
C ILE A 225 -8.24 -13.55 5.70
N ALA A 226 -8.54 -13.81 4.42
CA ALA A 226 -7.53 -14.18 3.44
C ALA A 226 -6.44 -13.09 3.30
N ALA A 227 -6.81 -11.81 3.36
CA ALA A 227 -5.84 -10.70 3.37
C ALA A 227 -4.93 -10.74 4.61
N VAL A 228 -5.48 -11.01 5.80
CA VAL A 228 -4.68 -11.17 7.03
C VAL A 228 -3.71 -12.36 6.92
N VAL A 229 -4.19 -13.50 6.45
CA VAL A 229 -3.34 -14.69 6.25
C VAL A 229 -2.23 -14.40 5.22
N LEU A 230 -2.58 -13.76 4.10
CA LEU A 230 -1.62 -13.44 3.05
C LEU A 230 -0.55 -12.45 3.52
N VAL A 231 -0.89 -11.41 4.28
CA VAL A 231 0.12 -10.46 4.81
C VAL A 231 1.02 -11.11 5.87
N MET A 232 0.52 -12.06 6.67
CA MET A 232 1.35 -12.86 7.57
C MET A 232 2.34 -13.73 6.79
N ILE A 233 1.87 -14.41 5.74
CA ILE A 233 2.72 -15.18 4.82
C ILE A 233 3.77 -14.25 4.20
N GLN A 234 3.41 -13.02 3.81
CA GLN A 234 4.39 -12.05 3.28
C GLN A 234 5.48 -11.70 4.29
N GLY A 235 5.13 -11.48 5.57
CA GLY A 235 6.11 -11.23 6.62
C GLY A 235 7.09 -12.40 6.79
N VAL A 236 6.58 -13.63 6.79
CA VAL A 236 7.40 -14.85 6.88
C VAL A 236 8.28 -15.02 5.64
N LEU A 237 7.73 -14.90 4.43
CA LEU A 237 8.50 -15.01 3.18
C LEU A 237 9.59 -13.92 3.09
N GLY A 238 9.28 -12.71 3.55
CA GLY A 238 10.23 -11.59 3.63
C GLY A 238 11.41 -11.89 4.54
N GLY A 239 11.19 -12.58 5.67
CA GLY A 239 12.27 -13.05 6.54
C GLY A 239 13.04 -14.23 5.96
N LEU A 240 12.33 -15.27 5.51
CA LEU A 240 12.93 -16.51 5.00
C LEU A 240 13.74 -16.30 3.72
N ARG A 241 13.42 -15.30 2.90
CA ARG A 241 14.25 -14.96 1.72
C ARG A 241 15.64 -14.44 2.09
N VAL A 242 15.83 -13.99 3.34
CA VAL A 242 17.11 -13.54 3.89
C VAL A 242 17.79 -14.72 4.59
N THR A 243 17.08 -15.36 5.52
CA THR A 243 17.69 -16.36 6.41
C THR A 243 17.79 -17.76 5.80
N GLY A 244 16.99 -18.07 4.78
CA GLY A 244 16.88 -19.41 4.17
C GLY A 244 16.00 -20.39 4.94
N GLY A 245 15.86 -20.20 6.25
CA GLY A 245 15.04 -21.02 7.14
C GLY A 245 14.71 -20.29 8.44
N PHE A 246 13.90 -20.91 9.29
CA PHE A 246 13.66 -20.37 10.64
C PHE A 246 14.92 -20.52 11.48
N THR A 247 15.47 -19.39 11.93
CA THR A 247 16.69 -19.32 12.72
C THR A 247 16.61 -18.18 13.72
N LEU A 248 17.36 -18.31 14.81
CA LEU A 248 17.61 -17.24 15.78
C LEU A 248 19.06 -16.73 15.69
N SER A 249 19.86 -17.26 14.76
CA SER A 249 21.24 -16.81 14.55
C SER A 249 21.25 -15.39 13.99
N THR A 250 22.25 -14.64 14.43
CA THR A 250 22.58 -13.31 13.90
C THR A 250 23.86 -13.33 13.07
N SER A 251 24.43 -14.51 12.82
CA SER A 251 25.64 -14.69 12.01
C SER A 251 25.29 -14.82 10.54
N GLU A 252 25.97 -14.04 9.69
CA GLU A 252 25.82 -14.11 8.24
C GLU A 252 26.17 -15.50 7.68
N SER A 253 27.12 -16.21 8.32
CA SER A 253 27.53 -17.56 7.93
C SER A 253 26.41 -18.59 7.98
N ASP A 254 25.37 -18.32 8.79
CA ASP A 254 24.29 -19.26 9.04
C ASP A 254 23.07 -18.97 8.16
N MET A 255 23.15 -17.91 7.34
CA MET A 255 22.07 -17.49 6.44
C MET A 255 22.22 -18.17 5.08
N ALA A 256 21.08 -18.60 4.52
CA ALA A 256 21.02 -19.15 3.17
C ALA A 256 20.00 -18.36 2.31
N PRO A 257 20.33 -17.14 1.85
CA PRO A 257 19.45 -16.32 1.03
C PRO A 257 18.86 -17.08 -0.17
N SER A 258 17.56 -16.88 -0.42
CA SER A 258 16.85 -17.56 -1.51
C SER A 258 16.25 -16.57 -2.50
N ILE A 259 16.78 -16.59 -3.73
CA ILE A 259 16.24 -15.80 -4.85
C ILE A 259 14.81 -16.23 -5.17
N ALA A 260 14.50 -17.53 -5.09
CA ALA A 260 13.16 -18.04 -5.34
C ALA A 260 12.13 -17.45 -4.35
N LEU A 261 12.49 -17.38 -3.06
CA LEU A 261 11.65 -16.74 -2.05
C LEU A 261 11.56 -15.22 -2.25
N ALA A 262 12.64 -14.57 -2.71
CA ALA A 262 12.62 -13.14 -3.05
C ALA A 262 11.67 -12.84 -4.21
N VAL A 263 11.70 -13.64 -5.28
CA VAL A 263 10.77 -13.55 -6.42
C VAL A 263 9.33 -13.79 -5.94
N LEU A 264 9.09 -14.86 -5.18
CA LEU A 264 7.76 -15.19 -4.67
C LEU A 264 7.19 -14.08 -3.76
N HIS A 265 7.99 -13.56 -2.83
CA HIS A 265 7.64 -12.44 -1.96
C HIS A 265 7.30 -11.18 -2.78
N GLY A 266 8.18 -10.80 -3.72
CA GLY A 266 7.97 -9.60 -4.55
C GLY A 266 6.73 -9.67 -5.45
N VAL A 267 6.40 -10.85 -5.98
CA VAL A 267 5.18 -11.06 -6.79
C VAL A 267 3.94 -11.09 -5.91
N LEU A 268 3.96 -11.86 -4.81
CA LEU A 268 2.79 -11.97 -3.92
C LEU A 268 2.47 -10.64 -3.22
N GLY A 269 3.45 -9.78 -2.93
CA GLY A 269 3.21 -8.44 -2.42
C GLY A 269 2.36 -7.58 -3.38
N GLN A 270 2.57 -7.72 -4.69
CA GLN A 270 1.78 -7.03 -5.71
C GLN A 270 0.39 -7.66 -5.90
N VAL A 271 0.28 -8.99 -5.77
CA VAL A 271 -1.03 -9.67 -5.72
C VAL A 271 -1.83 -9.24 -4.48
N PHE A 272 -1.16 -9.09 -3.34
CA PHE A 272 -1.76 -8.56 -2.12
C PHE A 272 -2.29 -7.13 -2.31
N LEU A 273 -1.57 -6.26 -3.03
CA LEU A 273 -2.11 -4.96 -3.44
C LEU A 273 -3.40 -5.09 -4.25
N GLY A 274 -3.44 -6.00 -5.23
CA GLY A 274 -4.66 -6.29 -6.01
C GLY A 274 -5.83 -6.72 -5.14
N LEU A 275 -5.58 -7.58 -4.14
CA LEU A 275 -6.57 -7.99 -3.14
C LEU A 275 -7.07 -6.80 -2.29
N MET A 276 -6.18 -5.93 -1.83
CA MET A 276 -6.55 -4.73 -1.08
C MET A 276 -7.39 -3.77 -1.92
N VAL A 277 -7.09 -3.64 -3.22
CA VAL A 277 -7.89 -2.86 -4.18
C VAL A 277 -9.27 -3.49 -4.38
N ALA A 278 -9.35 -4.81 -4.50
CA ALA A 278 -10.64 -5.51 -4.60
C ALA A 278 -11.53 -5.23 -3.37
N ILE A 279 -10.97 -5.34 -2.16
CA ILE A 279 -11.67 -5.00 -0.92
C ILE A 279 -12.09 -3.52 -0.94
N ALA A 280 -11.21 -2.60 -1.35
CA ALA A 280 -11.53 -1.18 -1.41
C ALA A 280 -12.64 -0.84 -2.42
N VAL A 281 -12.66 -1.49 -3.58
CA VAL A 281 -13.72 -1.33 -4.59
C VAL A 281 -15.06 -1.78 -4.02
N VAL A 282 -15.13 -3.00 -3.48
CA VAL A 282 -16.37 -3.62 -2.97
C VAL A 282 -16.93 -2.92 -1.72
N THR A 283 -16.05 -2.30 -0.93
CA THR A 283 -16.43 -1.54 0.28
C THR A 283 -16.71 -0.06 -0.01
N SER A 284 -16.44 0.40 -1.22
CA SER A 284 -16.66 1.80 -1.61
C SER A 284 -18.13 2.19 -1.50
N ARG A 285 -18.38 3.48 -1.26
CA ARG A 285 -19.75 4.04 -1.23
C ARG A 285 -20.43 3.85 -2.58
N TRP A 286 -19.68 4.08 -3.64
CA TRP A 286 -20.14 3.91 -5.01
C TRP A 286 -20.57 2.49 -5.35
N TRP A 287 -19.90 1.46 -4.81
CA TRP A 287 -20.29 0.07 -5.06
C TRP A 287 -21.67 -0.23 -4.48
N ARG A 288 -21.94 0.31 -3.30
CA ARG A 288 -23.21 0.16 -2.59
C ARG A 288 -24.34 0.97 -3.24
N GLN A 289 -24.03 2.16 -3.72
CA GLN A 289 -24.99 3.07 -4.35
C GLN A 289 -25.15 2.84 -5.86
N ALA A 290 -24.35 1.95 -6.45
CA ALA A 290 -24.43 1.68 -7.88
C ALA A 290 -25.83 1.16 -8.26
N PRO A 291 -26.35 1.56 -9.44
CA PRO A 291 -27.65 1.10 -9.91
C PRO A 291 -27.66 -0.41 -10.16
N GLU A 292 -28.83 -0.96 -10.49
CA GLU A 292 -28.91 -2.33 -10.99
C GLU A 292 -28.06 -2.50 -12.25
N ALA A 293 -27.55 -3.72 -12.43
CA ALA A 293 -26.65 -4.05 -13.52
C ALA A 293 -27.35 -3.89 -14.88
N GLU A 294 -26.80 -3.02 -15.74
CA GLU A 294 -27.35 -2.72 -17.06
C GLU A 294 -27.07 -3.89 -18.04
N PRO A 295 -28.07 -4.37 -18.81
CA PRO A 295 -27.85 -5.37 -19.84
C PRO A 295 -26.92 -4.88 -20.94
N ARG A 296 -25.89 -5.66 -21.28
CA ARG A 296 -24.94 -5.37 -22.37
C ARG A 296 -24.55 -6.66 -23.08
N SER A 297 -24.68 -6.70 -24.40
CA SER A 297 -24.36 -7.88 -25.22
C SER A 297 -22.87 -8.25 -25.20
N THR A 298 -21.96 -7.28 -25.05
CA THR A 298 -20.50 -7.50 -25.11
C THR A 298 -19.85 -7.84 -23.77
N VAL A 299 -20.58 -7.75 -22.66
CA VAL A 299 -19.97 -7.72 -21.31
C VAL A 299 -19.23 -9.02 -20.98
N THR A 300 -19.71 -10.17 -21.44
CA THR A 300 -19.05 -11.46 -21.20
C THR A 300 -17.67 -11.50 -21.85
N GLY A 301 -17.55 -11.00 -23.08
CA GLY A 301 -16.26 -10.88 -23.78
C GLY A 301 -15.32 -9.89 -23.06
N ASP A 302 -15.86 -8.77 -22.59
CA ASP A 302 -15.08 -7.77 -21.84
C ASP A 302 -14.51 -8.33 -20.54
N ARG A 303 -15.33 -9.05 -19.76
CA ARG A 303 -14.90 -9.69 -18.51
C ARG A 303 -13.86 -10.78 -18.75
N SER A 304 -14.06 -11.60 -19.77
CA SER A 304 -13.08 -12.63 -20.16
C SER A 304 -11.73 -12.01 -20.51
N MET A 305 -11.73 -10.95 -21.33
CA MET A 305 -10.51 -10.23 -21.69
C MET A 305 -9.84 -9.58 -20.47
N GLN A 306 -10.62 -8.94 -19.59
CA GLN A 306 -10.10 -8.32 -18.37
C GLN A 306 -9.52 -9.37 -17.39
N LEU A 307 -10.14 -10.55 -17.30
CA LEU A 307 -9.60 -11.68 -16.54
C LEU A 307 -8.26 -12.16 -17.13
N TRP A 308 -8.17 -12.31 -18.44
CA TRP A 308 -6.91 -12.63 -19.12
C TRP A 308 -5.84 -11.57 -18.93
N LEU A 309 -6.22 -10.28 -18.92
CA LEU A 309 -5.31 -9.19 -18.59
C LEU A 309 -4.75 -9.34 -17.16
N VAL A 310 -5.60 -9.61 -16.17
CA VAL A 310 -5.14 -9.84 -14.78
C VAL A 310 -4.21 -11.06 -14.72
N ALA A 311 -4.60 -12.18 -15.34
CA ALA A 311 -3.80 -13.41 -15.32
C ALA A 311 -2.42 -13.22 -15.99
N THR A 312 -2.39 -12.60 -17.18
CA THR A 312 -1.14 -12.33 -17.90
C THR A 312 -0.28 -11.29 -17.20
N LEU A 313 -0.85 -10.29 -16.53
CA LEU A 313 -0.11 -9.36 -15.68
C LEU A 313 0.59 -10.10 -14.53
N VAL A 314 -0.06 -11.05 -13.86
CA VAL A 314 0.58 -11.84 -12.79
C VAL A 314 1.78 -12.62 -13.34
N VAL A 315 1.63 -13.27 -14.50
CA VAL A 315 2.76 -13.95 -15.16
C VAL A 315 3.86 -12.95 -15.54
N GLN A 316 3.49 -11.77 -16.05
CA GLN A 316 4.43 -10.72 -16.40
C GLN A 316 5.24 -10.21 -15.20
N LEU A 317 4.62 -10.14 -14.01
CA LEU A 317 5.31 -9.80 -12.76
C LEU A 317 6.33 -10.87 -12.37
N VAL A 318 6.01 -12.15 -12.53
CA VAL A 318 6.95 -13.26 -12.31
C VAL A 318 8.13 -13.13 -13.26
N LEU A 319 7.87 -12.97 -14.56
CA LEU A 319 8.93 -12.81 -15.56
C LEU A 319 9.79 -11.58 -15.29
N GLY A 320 9.19 -10.46 -14.86
CA GLY A 320 9.92 -9.24 -14.50
C GLY A 320 10.80 -9.43 -13.28
N ALA A 321 10.32 -10.15 -12.26
CA ALA A 321 11.12 -10.48 -11.08
C ALA A 321 12.26 -11.44 -11.41
N VAL A 322 12.02 -12.47 -12.23
CA VAL A 322 13.05 -13.40 -12.72
C VAL A 322 14.12 -12.64 -13.52
N GLN A 323 13.72 -11.79 -14.46
CA GLN A 323 14.66 -10.95 -15.22
C GLN A 323 15.49 -10.05 -14.31
N ARG A 324 14.87 -9.42 -13.31
CA ARG A 324 15.55 -8.52 -12.38
C ARG A 324 16.61 -9.21 -11.53
N HIS A 325 16.32 -10.42 -11.04
CA HIS A 325 17.20 -11.15 -10.15
C HIS A 325 18.21 -12.05 -10.86
N LEU A 326 17.86 -12.60 -12.03
CA LEU A 326 18.65 -13.62 -12.71
C LEU A 326 19.18 -13.19 -14.09
N ALA A 327 18.82 -11.99 -14.57
CA ALA A 327 19.09 -11.55 -15.95
C ALA A 327 18.58 -12.53 -17.02
N TRP A 328 17.57 -13.34 -16.67
CA TRP A 328 17.07 -14.40 -17.52
C TRP A 328 15.62 -14.14 -17.93
N GLY A 329 15.29 -14.52 -19.17
CA GLY A 329 13.94 -14.39 -19.68
C GLY A 329 13.60 -13.00 -20.23
N LEU A 330 14.57 -12.12 -20.51
CA LEU A 330 14.29 -10.80 -21.08
C LEU A 330 13.40 -10.88 -22.33
N ILE A 331 13.71 -11.79 -23.26
CA ILE A 331 12.94 -11.95 -24.50
C ILE A 331 11.51 -12.38 -24.17
N ILE A 332 11.32 -13.39 -23.31
CA ILE A 332 9.97 -13.88 -22.96
C ILE A 332 9.17 -12.82 -22.20
N HIS A 333 9.84 -12.00 -21.36
CA HIS A 333 9.25 -10.86 -20.67
C HIS A 333 8.79 -9.78 -21.66
N ILE A 334 9.60 -9.41 -22.65
CA ILE A 334 9.23 -8.42 -23.68
C ILE A 334 8.10 -8.96 -24.58
N SER A 335 8.17 -10.22 -24.98
CA SER A 335 7.14 -10.86 -25.81
C SER A 335 5.78 -10.89 -25.10
N LEU A 336 5.73 -11.31 -23.82
CA LEU A 336 4.49 -11.27 -23.04
C LEU A 336 4.07 -9.83 -22.73
N ALA A 337 5.00 -8.89 -22.56
CA ALA A 337 4.69 -7.47 -22.39
C ALA A 337 3.86 -6.94 -23.57
N ALA A 338 4.20 -7.31 -24.81
CA ALA A 338 3.44 -6.90 -25.98
C ALA A 338 1.97 -7.39 -25.93
N VAL A 339 1.75 -8.63 -25.47
CA VAL A 339 0.40 -9.19 -25.27
C VAL A 339 -0.33 -8.45 -24.16
N VAL A 340 0.32 -8.20 -23.02
CA VAL A 340 -0.25 -7.45 -21.89
C VAL A 340 -0.62 -6.04 -22.31
N VAL A 341 0.23 -5.35 -23.07
CA VAL A 341 -0.03 -3.99 -23.59
C VAL A 341 -1.25 -4.01 -24.52
N MET A 342 -1.32 -4.97 -25.44
CA MET A 342 -2.47 -5.14 -26.33
C MET A 342 -3.76 -5.34 -25.52
N LEU A 343 -3.77 -6.26 -24.56
CA LEU A 343 -4.93 -6.52 -23.69
C LEU A 343 -5.32 -5.27 -22.88
N ALA A 344 -4.36 -4.58 -22.29
CA ALA A 344 -4.60 -3.38 -21.49
C ALA A 344 -5.15 -2.22 -22.32
N VAL A 345 -4.59 -1.99 -23.52
CA VAL A 345 -5.06 -0.95 -24.44
C VAL A 345 -6.46 -1.27 -24.94
N ILE A 346 -6.75 -2.51 -25.34
CA ILE A 346 -8.09 -2.90 -25.80
C ILE A 346 -9.10 -2.80 -24.65
N ALA A 347 -8.78 -3.33 -23.46
CA ALA A 347 -9.64 -3.22 -22.28
C ALA A 347 -9.90 -1.77 -21.88
N GLY A 348 -8.86 -0.93 -21.88
CA GLY A 348 -8.97 0.49 -21.56
C GLY A 348 -9.77 1.28 -22.60
N ALA A 349 -9.54 1.01 -23.89
CA ALA A 349 -10.25 1.66 -24.99
C ALA A 349 -11.73 1.27 -25.01
N ARG A 350 -12.05 0.01 -24.75
CA ARG A 350 -13.45 -0.45 -24.64
C ARG A 350 -14.13 0.12 -23.39
N ALA A 351 -13.45 0.14 -22.24
CA ALA A 351 -13.93 0.79 -21.02
C ALA A 351 -14.20 2.29 -21.22
N TRP A 352 -13.36 2.99 -21.98
CA TRP A 352 -13.55 4.41 -22.28
C TRP A 352 -14.64 4.64 -23.35
N GLY A 353 -14.64 3.87 -24.43
CA GLY A 353 -15.52 4.07 -25.59
C GLY A 353 -16.93 3.49 -25.41
N LEU A 354 -17.04 2.20 -25.09
CA LEU A 354 -18.34 1.51 -25.03
C LEU A 354 -19.14 1.84 -23.76
N TYR A 355 -18.44 2.22 -22.69
CA TYR A 355 -19.04 2.56 -21.40
C TYR A 355 -18.87 4.05 -21.07
N HIS A 356 -18.89 4.89 -22.12
CA HIS A 356 -18.79 6.34 -22.00
C HIS A 356 -19.86 6.90 -21.06
N GLY A 357 -19.47 7.81 -20.17
CA GLY A 357 -20.35 8.42 -19.16
C GLY A 357 -20.56 7.56 -17.91
N VAL A 358 -20.14 6.29 -17.91
CA VAL A 358 -20.32 5.39 -16.76
C VAL A 358 -19.12 5.48 -15.82
N TRP A 359 -19.29 6.23 -14.73
CA TRP A 359 -18.32 6.30 -13.64
C TRP A 359 -18.45 5.06 -12.73
N PRO A 360 -17.35 4.42 -12.27
CA PRO A 360 -15.94 4.76 -12.52
C PRO A 360 -15.32 4.02 -13.73
N VAL A 361 -16.05 3.13 -14.41
CA VAL A 361 -15.54 2.25 -15.48
C VAL A 361 -14.77 3.05 -16.54
N GLN A 362 -15.33 4.14 -17.03
CA GLN A 362 -14.68 5.00 -18.02
C GLN A 362 -13.34 5.56 -17.53
N ARG A 363 -13.30 6.07 -16.28
CA ARG A 363 -12.09 6.68 -15.70
C ARG A 363 -10.99 5.66 -15.46
N ILE A 364 -11.37 4.45 -15.06
CA ILE A 364 -10.43 3.33 -14.92
C ILE A 364 -9.87 2.94 -16.29
N GLY A 365 -10.71 2.91 -17.33
CA GLY A 365 -10.26 2.66 -18.71
C GLY A 365 -9.22 3.69 -19.20
N GLN A 366 -9.49 4.97 -18.98
CA GLN A 366 -8.54 6.06 -19.29
C GLN A 366 -7.24 5.94 -18.48
N ALA A 367 -7.34 5.66 -17.19
CA ALA A 367 -6.18 5.43 -16.35
C ALA A 367 -5.36 4.22 -16.80
N LEU A 368 -6.01 3.13 -17.22
CA LEU A 368 -5.33 1.93 -17.72
C LEU A 368 -4.50 2.24 -18.97
N ILE A 369 -5.04 3.02 -19.91
CA ILE A 369 -4.31 3.49 -21.10
C ILE A 369 -3.12 4.36 -20.69
N GLY A 370 -3.33 5.36 -19.85
CA GLY A 370 -2.24 6.25 -19.42
C GLY A 370 -1.12 5.52 -18.68
N VAL A 371 -1.49 4.64 -17.75
CA VAL A 371 -0.52 3.88 -16.95
C VAL A 371 0.21 2.83 -17.81
N VAL A 372 -0.44 2.20 -18.80
CA VAL A 372 0.28 1.24 -19.66
C VAL A 372 1.26 1.95 -20.60
N SER A 373 0.93 3.16 -21.07
CA SER A 373 1.89 3.99 -21.81
C SER A 373 3.11 4.32 -20.95
N ILE A 374 2.90 4.75 -19.70
CA ILE A 374 3.99 5.00 -18.75
C ILE A 374 4.80 3.73 -18.51
N GLN A 375 4.16 2.56 -18.35
CA GLN A 375 4.84 1.29 -18.12
C GLN A 375 5.77 0.91 -19.28
N VAL A 376 5.33 1.09 -20.53
CA VAL A 376 6.14 0.81 -21.71
C VAL A 376 7.33 1.76 -21.78
N THR A 377 7.11 3.06 -21.59
CA THR A 377 8.20 4.05 -21.55
C THR A 377 9.22 3.71 -20.47
N LEU A 378 8.76 3.38 -19.26
CA LEU A 378 9.62 2.96 -18.15
C LEU A 378 10.34 1.63 -18.44
N GLY A 379 9.71 0.70 -19.16
CA GLY A 379 10.33 -0.57 -19.54
C GLY A 379 11.45 -0.40 -20.56
N ILE A 380 11.25 0.46 -21.55
CA ILE A 380 12.28 0.84 -22.52
C ILE A 380 13.42 1.58 -21.80
N ALA A 381 13.08 2.53 -20.92
CA ALA A 381 14.07 3.25 -20.13
C ALA A 381 14.85 2.31 -19.20
N ALA A 382 14.18 1.34 -18.57
CA ALA A 382 14.82 0.32 -17.74
C ALA A 382 15.80 -0.51 -18.56
N LEU A 383 15.41 -0.95 -19.76
CA LEU A 383 16.30 -1.69 -20.66
C LEU A 383 17.51 -0.84 -21.07
N ALA A 384 17.31 0.44 -21.36
CA ALA A 384 18.37 1.36 -21.76
C ALA A 384 19.40 1.59 -20.64
N VAL A 385 18.95 1.75 -19.39
CA VAL A 385 19.87 2.01 -18.26
C VAL A 385 20.51 0.73 -17.74
N THR A 386 19.76 -0.36 -17.61
CA THR A 386 20.28 -1.63 -17.05
C THR A 386 20.99 -2.52 -18.08
N GLN A 387 20.80 -2.24 -19.37
CA GLN A 387 21.28 -3.07 -20.48
C GLN A 387 20.85 -4.55 -20.37
N GLY A 388 19.73 -4.83 -19.69
CA GLY A 388 19.21 -6.19 -19.48
C GLY A 388 20.01 -7.03 -18.48
N ARG A 389 20.94 -6.43 -17.74
CA ARG A 389 21.73 -7.11 -16.70
C ARG A 389 20.92 -7.25 -15.42
N ALA A 390 21.28 -8.25 -14.61
CA ALA A 390 20.78 -8.36 -13.24
C ALA A 390 21.30 -7.17 -12.42
N VAL A 391 20.54 -6.79 -11.40
CA VAL A 391 20.99 -5.78 -10.44
C VAL A 391 22.08 -6.44 -9.58
N VAL A 392 23.34 -6.05 -9.84
CA VAL A 392 24.53 -6.54 -9.10
C VAL A 392 25.48 -5.36 -8.82
N GLY A 393 25.93 -5.22 -7.59
CA GLY A 393 26.93 -4.24 -7.15
C GLY A 393 26.33 -2.90 -6.71
N SER A 394 26.82 -1.80 -7.30
CA SER A 394 26.47 -0.43 -6.89
C SER A 394 25.69 0.29 -8.00
N PRO A 395 24.38 0.01 -8.16
CA PRO A 395 23.57 0.61 -9.21
C PRO A 395 23.45 2.13 -9.00
N SER A 396 23.39 2.86 -10.12
CA SER A 396 23.19 4.31 -10.11
C SER A 396 21.79 4.69 -9.60
N THR A 397 21.65 5.90 -9.06
CA THR A 397 20.34 6.42 -8.63
C THR A 397 19.31 6.40 -9.75
N LEU A 398 19.74 6.62 -11.00
CA LEU A 398 18.86 6.59 -12.17
C LEU A 398 18.34 5.17 -12.45
N GLU A 399 19.20 4.16 -12.45
CA GLU A 399 18.81 2.75 -12.61
C GLU A 399 17.83 2.32 -11.51
N VAL A 400 18.16 2.64 -10.26
CA VAL A 400 17.31 2.36 -9.09
C VAL A 400 15.94 2.99 -9.24
N THR A 401 15.90 4.27 -9.61
CA THR A 401 14.66 5.04 -9.73
C THR A 401 13.78 4.50 -10.86
N ILE A 402 14.36 4.28 -12.05
CA ILE A 402 13.61 3.77 -13.21
C ILE A 402 13.12 2.34 -12.96
N ALA A 403 13.97 1.45 -12.43
CA ALA A 403 13.59 0.07 -12.17
C ALA A 403 12.55 -0.06 -11.03
N THR A 404 12.60 0.82 -10.04
CA THR A 404 11.55 0.93 -9.01
C THR A 404 10.26 1.48 -9.60
N ALA A 405 10.32 2.55 -10.38
CA ALA A 405 9.14 3.16 -11.02
C ALA A 405 8.45 2.18 -11.98
N HIS A 406 9.23 1.43 -12.77
CA HIS A 406 8.71 0.39 -13.67
C HIS A 406 7.99 -0.73 -12.91
N GLN A 407 8.56 -1.16 -11.77
CA GLN A 407 7.92 -2.17 -10.92
C GLN A 407 6.63 -1.62 -10.28
N ALA A 408 6.68 -0.43 -9.68
CA ALA A 408 5.54 0.19 -9.02
C ALA A 408 4.39 0.48 -10.00
N THR A 409 4.71 0.92 -11.22
CA THR A 409 3.73 1.15 -12.28
C THR A 409 3.12 -0.18 -12.77
N GLY A 410 3.89 -1.26 -12.84
CA GLY A 410 3.38 -2.62 -13.08
C GLY A 410 2.39 -3.08 -12.01
N ALA A 411 2.67 -2.81 -10.74
CA ALA A 411 1.74 -3.07 -9.64
C ALA A 411 0.45 -2.23 -9.75
N ALA A 412 0.56 -0.97 -10.17
CA ALA A 412 -0.58 -0.09 -10.42
C ALA A 412 -1.45 -0.58 -11.60
N LEU A 413 -0.83 -1.13 -12.66
CA LEU A 413 -1.57 -1.77 -13.77
C LEU A 413 -2.39 -2.97 -13.28
N LEU A 414 -1.80 -3.84 -12.47
CA LEU A 414 -2.53 -4.97 -11.88
C LEU A 414 -3.72 -4.48 -11.03
N ALA A 415 -3.49 -3.47 -10.18
CA ALA A 415 -4.55 -2.84 -9.38
C ALA A 415 -5.69 -2.28 -10.24
N LEU A 416 -5.37 -1.56 -11.32
CA LEU A 416 -6.36 -1.01 -12.24
C LEU A 416 -7.13 -2.09 -13.01
N ALA A 417 -6.44 -3.15 -13.46
CA ALA A 417 -7.07 -4.28 -14.15
C ALA A 417 -8.06 -5.01 -13.24
N VAL A 418 -7.70 -5.25 -11.98
CA VAL A 418 -8.60 -5.82 -10.96
C VAL A 418 -9.79 -4.91 -10.71
N ALA A 419 -9.55 -3.60 -10.54
CA ALA A 419 -10.63 -2.64 -10.32
C ALA A 419 -11.60 -2.58 -11.50
N LEU A 420 -11.08 -2.58 -12.73
CA LEU A 420 -11.89 -2.57 -13.95
C LEU A 420 -12.77 -3.80 -14.03
N LEU A 421 -12.19 -5.00 -13.82
CA LEU A 421 -12.93 -6.26 -13.82
C LEU A 421 -14.10 -6.24 -12.84
N LEU A 422 -13.85 -5.82 -11.59
CA LEU A 422 -14.88 -5.78 -10.55
C LEU A 422 -15.98 -4.76 -10.86
N TRP A 423 -15.63 -3.60 -11.40
CA TRP A 423 -16.62 -2.59 -11.76
C TRP A 423 -17.44 -2.99 -12.99
N THR A 424 -16.83 -3.63 -13.99
CA THR A 424 -17.56 -4.21 -15.13
C THR A 424 -18.48 -5.35 -14.68
N GLU A 425 -18.08 -6.14 -13.67
CA GLU A 425 -18.94 -7.15 -13.05
C GLU A 425 -20.15 -6.52 -12.34
N ARG A 426 -19.91 -5.44 -11.58
CA ARG A 426 -20.94 -4.77 -10.77
C ARG A 426 -21.98 -3.99 -11.58
N MET A 427 -21.54 -3.34 -12.66
CA MET A 427 -22.36 -2.35 -13.37
C MET A 427 -23.17 -2.95 -14.51
N PHE A 428 -22.83 -4.15 -14.98
CA PHE A 428 -23.39 -4.70 -16.20
C PHE A 428 -23.81 -6.16 -16.03
N ARG A 429 -24.66 -6.67 -16.91
CA ARG A 429 -25.01 -8.10 -17.00
C ARG A 429 -25.21 -8.49 -18.45
N GLN A 430 -25.06 -9.78 -18.76
CA GLN A 430 -25.28 -10.24 -20.13
C GLN A 430 -26.72 -9.99 -20.55
N GLU A 431 -26.90 -9.39 -21.72
CA GLU A 431 -28.21 -9.20 -22.32
C GLU A 431 -28.82 -10.56 -22.70
N ALA A 432 -30.07 -10.81 -22.30
CA ALA A 432 -30.76 -12.05 -22.61
C ALA A 432 -31.02 -12.12 -24.12
N VAL A 433 -30.60 -13.21 -24.75
CA VAL A 433 -30.96 -13.47 -26.15
C VAL A 433 -32.44 -13.83 -26.17
N VAL A 434 -33.30 -12.92 -26.65
CA VAL A 434 -34.70 -13.23 -26.91
C VAL A 434 -34.73 -14.15 -28.12
N THR A 435 -34.76 -15.46 -27.89
CA THR A 435 -35.10 -16.43 -28.92
C THR A 435 -36.57 -16.26 -29.25
N SER A 436 -36.89 -15.53 -30.32
CA SER A 436 -38.22 -15.60 -30.91
C SER A 436 -38.40 -17.02 -31.46
N GLU A 437 -39.09 -17.89 -30.73
CA GLU A 437 -39.62 -19.12 -31.31
C GLU A 437 -40.50 -18.72 -32.50
N ARG A 438 -40.10 -19.17 -33.70
CA ARG A 438 -40.89 -19.08 -34.93
C ARG A 438 -41.58 -20.40 -35.19
#